data_AF-A0A662V8E8-F1
#
_entry.id   AF-A0A662V8E8-F1
#
_cell.length_a   1.000
_cell.length_b   1.000
_cell.length_c   1.000
_cell.angle_alpha   90.00
_cell.angle_beta   90.00
_cell.angle_gamma   90.00
#
_symmetry.space_group_name_H-M   'P 1'
#
loop_
_entity.id
_entity.type
_entity.pdbx_description
1 polymer ?
#
loop_
_entity_poly.entity_id
_entity_poly.type
_entity_poly.pdbx_seq_one_letter_code
_entity_poly.pdbx_strand_id
1 'polypeptide(L)'
;MGKRFRIVDDKGNLLIPPSLLYTLLKHGARLEGPFIVVEKLPGAMEEVPTVRFCPSTEIRPIDTDDPVLRSVCYDLYRYFEDRCAACAVKVYSVLGSTWLYSEDVVTKLLDVARKYGLPVEWSRGNIVFTTCPEDYSEAYRRLRPGDYVKGLELLRRACLEIGRIVEE
;
A
#
# COMPACT_ATOMS: atom_id res chain seq x y z
N MET A 1 -8.88 -29.50 -0.05
CA MET A 1 -8.20 -28.99 -1.25
C MET A 1 -8.48 -27.49 -1.30
N GLY A 2 -7.46 -26.64 -1.18
CA GLY A 2 -7.65 -25.18 -1.17
C GLY A 2 -8.17 -24.67 -2.52
N LYS A 3 -8.99 -23.62 -2.51
CA LYS A 3 -9.44 -22.92 -3.72
C LYS A 3 -8.39 -21.90 -4.13
N ARG A 4 -8.04 -21.87 -5.41
CA ARG A 4 -7.02 -20.99 -5.99
C ARG A 4 -7.70 -19.89 -6.81
N PHE A 5 -7.42 -18.64 -6.49
CA PHE A 5 -8.00 -17.47 -7.16
C PHE A 5 -6.90 -16.56 -7.68
N ARG A 6 -7.03 -16.07 -8.91
CA ARG A 6 -6.11 -15.07 -9.42
C ARG A 6 -6.43 -13.72 -8.77
N ILE A 7 -5.44 -13.10 -8.14
CA ILE A 7 -5.60 -11.82 -7.44
C ILE A 7 -4.73 -10.72 -8.01
N VAL A 8 -3.77 -11.03 -8.88
CA VAL A 8 -2.93 -10.03 -9.55
C VAL A 8 -3.01 -10.19 -11.08
N ASP A 9 -3.16 -9.08 -11.81
CA ASP A 9 -3.14 -9.05 -13.28
C ASP A 9 -1.70 -9.09 -13.85
N ASP A 10 -1.58 -9.05 -15.18
CA ASP A 10 -0.31 -9.03 -15.90
C ASP A 10 0.49 -7.71 -15.75
N LYS A 11 -0.14 -6.65 -15.25
CA LYS A 11 0.47 -5.35 -14.97
C LYS A 11 0.80 -5.19 -13.48
N GLY A 12 0.52 -6.20 -12.67
CA GLY A 12 0.74 -6.19 -11.24
C GLY A 12 -0.35 -5.47 -10.45
N ASN A 13 -1.54 -5.22 -10.99
CA ASN A 13 -2.66 -4.63 -10.23
C ASN A 13 -3.42 -5.72 -9.46
N LEU A 14 -3.92 -5.36 -8.27
CA LEU A 14 -4.73 -6.25 -7.45
C LEU A 14 -6.16 -6.28 -7.98
N LEU A 15 -6.67 -7.47 -8.25
CA LEU A 15 -8.02 -7.73 -8.76
C LEU A 15 -9.08 -7.75 -7.66
N ILE A 16 -8.65 -7.72 -6.39
CA ILE A 16 -9.49 -7.70 -5.20
C ILE A 16 -9.18 -6.44 -4.37
N PRO A 17 -10.09 -6.01 -3.49
CA PRO A 17 -9.80 -4.92 -2.56
C PRO A 17 -8.65 -5.29 -1.60
N PRO A 18 -7.79 -4.32 -1.20
CA PRO A 18 -6.74 -4.55 -0.20
C PRO A 18 -7.27 -5.14 1.12
N SER A 19 -8.44 -4.70 1.59
CA SER A 19 -9.10 -5.26 2.78
C SER A 19 -9.43 -6.75 2.64
N LEU A 20 -9.82 -7.20 1.45
CA LEU A 20 -10.07 -8.62 1.21
C LEU A 20 -8.75 -9.41 1.18
N LEU A 21 -7.70 -8.90 0.54
CA LEU A 21 -6.37 -9.51 0.58
C LEU A 21 -5.90 -9.66 2.04
N TYR A 22 -5.92 -8.56 2.80
CA TYR A 22 -5.57 -8.53 4.22
C TYR A 22 -6.35 -9.57 5.04
N THR A 23 -7.68 -9.60 4.89
CA THR A 23 -8.52 -10.57 5.60
C THR A 23 -8.13 -12.01 5.25
N LEU A 24 -7.90 -12.32 3.97
CA LEU A 24 -7.53 -13.66 3.54
C LEU A 24 -6.18 -14.09 4.13
N LEU A 25 -5.17 -13.21 4.10
CA LEU A 25 -3.85 -13.50 4.64
C LEU A 25 -3.88 -13.71 6.17
N LYS A 26 -4.60 -12.87 6.92
CA LYS A 26 -4.83 -13.06 8.36
C LYS A 26 -5.45 -14.42 8.70
N HIS A 27 -6.22 -14.99 7.77
CA HIS A 27 -6.89 -16.29 7.92
C HIS A 27 -6.11 -17.45 7.29
N GLY A 28 -4.81 -17.28 7.04
CA GLY A 28 -3.91 -18.35 6.61
C GLY A 28 -3.96 -18.65 5.11
N ALA A 29 -4.51 -17.75 4.29
CA ALA A 29 -4.37 -17.87 2.85
C ALA A 29 -2.91 -17.69 2.41
N ARG A 30 -2.51 -18.38 1.34
CA ARG A 30 -1.14 -18.39 0.84
C ARG A 30 -1.02 -17.70 -0.52
N LEU A 31 0.06 -16.98 -0.72
CA LEU A 31 0.38 -16.27 -1.95
C LEU A 31 1.19 -17.19 -2.88
N GLU A 32 0.75 -17.34 -4.11
CA GLU A 32 1.40 -18.24 -5.08
C GLU A 32 1.37 -17.62 -6.47
N GLY A 33 2.50 -17.06 -6.90
CA GLY A 33 2.57 -16.30 -8.14
C GLY A 33 1.51 -15.19 -8.17
N PRO A 34 0.70 -15.04 -9.23
CA PRO A 34 -0.40 -14.07 -9.27
C PRO A 34 -1.67 -14.54 -8.55
N PHE A 35 -1.62 -15.66 -7.81
CA PHE A 35 -2.77 -16.29 -7.17
C PHE A 35 -2.71 -16.20 -5.64
N ILE A 36 -3.88 -16.37 -5.04
CA ILE A 36 -4.05 -16.68 -3.62
C ILE A 36 -4.73 -18.04 -3.47
N VAL A 37 -4.23 -18.84 -2.53
CA VAL A 37 -4.75 -20.17 -2.20
C VAL A 37 -5.45 -20.07 -0.85
N VAL A 38 -6.74 -20.35 -0.83
CA VAL A 38 -7.62 -20.21 0.33
C VAL A 38 -8.19 -21.57 0.72
N GLU A 39 -7.90 -22.03 1.93
CA GLU A 39 -8.45 -23.29 2.45
C GLU A 39 -9.83 -23.11 3.08
N LYS A 40 -10.03 -21.96 3.74
CA LYS A 40 -11.30 -21.59 4.37
C LYS A 40 -11.59 -20.12 4.11
N LEU A 41 -12.81 -19.81 3.67
CA LEU A 41 -13.23 -18.42 3.52
C LEU A 41 -13.50 -17.81 4.92
N PRO A 42 -13.01 -16.60 5.19
CA PRO A 42 -13.29 -15.90 6.44
C PRO A 42 -14.79 -15.56 6.53
N GLY A 43 -15.34 -15.61 7.75
CA GLY A 43 -16.74 -15.29 8.02
C GLY A 43 -17.04 -13.79 8.16
N ALA A 44 -15.99 -12.99 8.41
CA ALA A 44 -16.08 -11.54 8.53
C ALA A 44 -14.89 -10.90 7.79
N MET A 45 -15.12 -9.70 7.27
CA MET A 45 -14.09 -8.91 6.61
C MET A 45 -13.45 -7.97 7.63
N GLU A 46 -12.12 -7.87 7.59
CA GLU A 46 -11.39 -6.84 8.33
C GLU A 46 -11.05 -5.68 7.39
N GLU A 47 -11.26 -4.46 7.89
CA GLU A 47 -11.06 -3.26 7.10
C GLU A 47 -9.63 -2.72 7.23
N VAL A 48 -9.05 -2.41 6.07
CA VAL A 48 -7.87 -1.56 5.93
C VAL A 48 -8.36 -0.24 5.33
N PRO A 49 -7.85 0.93 5.76
CA PRO A 49 -8.19 2.18 5.09
C PRO A 49 -7.72 2.10 3.62
N THR A 50 -8.64 2.18 2.67
CA THR A 50 -8.32 2.05 1.24
C THR A 50 -8.70 3.32 0.50
N VAL A 51 -7.85 3.73 -0.43
CA VAL A 51 -8.16 4.81 -1.37
C VAL A 51 -8.10 4.24 -2.79
N ARG A 52 -8.95 4.75 -3.68
CA ARG A 52 -8.74 4.62 -5.12
C ARG A 52 -7.98 5.85 -5.55
N PHE A 53 -6.78 5.71 -6.11
CA PHE A 53 -6.05 6.88 -6.53
C PHE A 53 -6.88 7.74 -7.46
N CYS A 54 -6.91 9.03 -7.15
CA CYS A 54 -7.34 10.00 -8.13
C CYS A 54 -6.21 10.12 -9.16
N PRO A 55 -6.46 9.90 -10.46
CA PRO A 55 -5.43 10.08 -11.46
C PRO A 55 -5.19 11.58 -11.58
N SER A 56 -4.31 12.15 -10.76
CA SER A 56 -3.60 13.33 -11.21
C SER A 56 -2.67 12.83 -12.30
N THR A 57 -2.78 13.42 -13.47
CA THR A 57 -1.84 13.29 -14.60
C THR A 57 -0.40 13.71 -14.24
N GLU A 58 -0.08 13.81 -12.95
CA GLU A 58 1.13 14.36 -12.36
C GLU A 58 1.60 13.50 -11.18
N ILE A 59 1.71 12.19 -11.39
CA ILE A 59 2.61 11.40 -10.52
C ILE A 59 4.02 11.94 -10.78
N ARG A 60 4.48 12.84 -9.91
CA ARG A 60 5.85 13.35 -9.95
C ARG A 60 6.61 12.65 -8.84
N PRO A 61 7.64 11.85 -9.18
CA PRO A 61 8.54 11.34 -8.15
C PRO A 61 9.18 12.53 -7.44
N ILE A 62 9.30 12.43 -6.13
CA ILE A 62 10.01 13.39 -5.32
C ILE A 62 11.36 12.78 -5.02
N ASP A 63 12.42 13.50 -5.37
CA ASP A 63 13.72 13.24 -4.78
C ASP A 63 13.69 13.74 -3.32
N THR A 64 13.92 12.84 -2.38
CA THR A 64 13.88 13.13 -0.94
C THR A 64 15.26 12.91 -0.33
N ASP A 65 15.75 13.91 0.39
CA ASP A 65 16.95 13.79 1.22
C ASP A 65 16.68 13.04 2.53
N ASP A 66 15.45 12.60 2.79
CA ASP A 66 15.11 11.84 3.99
C ASP A 66 15.61 10.39 3.87
N PRO A 67 16.63 9.98 4.65
CA PRO A 67 17.25 8.68 4.49
C PRO A 67 16.31 7.51 4.83
N VAL A 68 15.32 7.73 5.71
CA VAL A 68 14.35 6.69 6.11
C VAL A 68 13.36 6.43 4.99
N LEU A 69 12.82 7.50 4.40
CA LEU A 69 11.91 7.35 3.27
C LEU A 69 12.63 6.73 2.08
N ARG A 70 13.87 7.16 1.80
CA ARG A 70 14.67 6.63 0.69
C ARG A 70 15.04 5.14 0.85
N SER A 71 15.20 4.64 2.07
CA SER A 71 15.52 3.22 2.28
C SER A 71 14.32 2.29 2.11
N VAL A 72 13.10 2.80 2.29
CA VAL A 72 11.88 1.99 2.31
C VAL A 72 11.03 2.18 1.06
N CYS A 73 10.87 3.43 0.61
CA CYS A 73 10.01 3.76 -0.50
C CYS A 73 10.72 3.45 -1.83
N TYR A 74 10.11 2.61 -2.65
CA TYR A 74 10.48 2.43 -4.05
C TYR A 74 10.25 3.71 -4.85
N ASP A 75 9.12 4.39 -4.59
CA ASP A 75 8.82 5.72 -5.11
C ASP A 75 8.16 6.56 -4.01
N LEU A 76 8.50 7.86 -3.98
CA LEU A 76 7.81 8.85 -3.16
C LEU A 76 7.13 9.85 -4.09
N TYR A 77 5.88 10.20 -3.79
CA TYR A 77 5.04 10.98 -4.70
C TYR A 77 4.46 12.23 -4.04
N ARG A 78 4.47 13.33 -4.80
CA ARG A 78 3.73 14.57 -4.51
C ARG A 78 2.37 14.47 -5.17
N TYR A 79 1.30 14.61 -4.40
CA TYR A 79 -0.06 14.65 -4.93
C TYR A 79 -0.71 16.00 -4.70
N PHE A 80 -1.57 16.37 -5.66
CA PHE A 80 -2.42 17.56 -5.63
C PHE A 80 -1.65 18.84 -5.29
N GLU A 81 -0.66 19.20 -6.09
CA GLU A 81 0.14 20.43 -5.89
C GLU A 81 0.77 20.49 -4.49
N ASP A 82 1.44 19.40 -4.08
CA ASP A 82 2.14 19.31 -2.80
C ASP A 82 1.21 19.46 -1.58
N ARG A 83 0.02 18.83 -1.64
CA ARG A 83 -0.94 18.81 -0.53
C ARG A 83 -0.92 17.52 0.27
N CYS A 84 -0.58 16.39 -0.35
CA CYS A 84 -0.37 15.12 0.35
C CYS A 84 0.75 14.30 -0.28
N ALA A 85 1.31 13.39 0.52
CA ALA A 85 2.43 12.55 0.13
C ALA A 85 1.98 11.09 0.02
N ALA A 86 2.69 10.30 -0.78
CA ALA A 86 2.58 8.85 -0.71
C ALA A 86 3.93 8.16 -0.90
N CYS A 87 4.09 7.02 -0.24
CA CYS A 87 5.24 6.13 -0.32
C CYS A 87 4.79 4.79 -0.92
N ALA A 88 5.39 4.39 -2.03
CA ALA A 88 5.20 3.06 -2.61
C ALA A 88 6.23 2.08 -2.05
N VAL A 89 5.78 0.94 -1.56
CA VAL A 89 6.63 -0.19 -1.18
C VAL A 89 6.38 -1.31 -2.18
N LYS A 90 7.43 -1.78 -2.85
CA LYS A 90 7.32 -2.84 -3.86
C LYS A 90 7.12 -4.18 -3.16
N VAL A 91 6.00 -4.85 -3.39
CA VAL A 91 5.68 -6.13 -2.74
C VAL A 91 5.49 -7.28 -3.72
N TYR A 92 5.30 -6.99 -5.00
CA TYR A 92 5.13 -7.98 -6.07
C TYR A 92 5.90 -7.58 -7.32
N SER A 93 6.71 -8.50 -7.85
CA SER A 93 7.43 -8.36 -9.10
C SER A 93 6.65 -8.98 -10.26
N VAL A 94 6.24 -8.14 -11.21
CA VAL A 94 5.55 -8.58 -12.45
C VAL A 94 6.48 -9.44 -13.31
N LEU A 95 7.75 -9.04 -13.46
CA LEU A 95 8.73 -9.75 -14.29
C LEU A 95 8.95 -11.19 -13.82
N GLY A 96 9.07 -11.39 -12.50
CA GLY A 96 9.22 -12.72 -11.92
C GLY A 96 7.89 -13.40 -11.60
N SER A 97 6.77 -12.69 -11.77
CA SER A 97 5.45 -13.08 -11.23
C SER A 97 5.52 -13.56 -9.78
N THR A 98 6.33 -12.91 -8.94
CA THR A 98 6.66 -13.37 -7.58
C THR A 98 6.39 -12.29 -6.54
N TRP A 99 5.97 -12.72 -5.35
CA TRP A 99 5.93 -11.88 -4.17
C TRP A 99 7.34 -11.65 -3.65
N LEU A 100 7.64 -10.41 -3.28
CA LEU A 100 8.93 -10.03 -2.70
C LEU A 100 8.97 -10.24 -1.19
N TYR A 101 7.78 -10.33 -0.59
CA TYR A 101 7.58 -10.50 0.84
C TYR A 101 6.61 -11.64 1.12
N SER A 102 6.76 -12.27 2.28
CA SER A 102 5.88 -13.32 2.76
C SER A 102 4.49 -12.78 3.11
N GLU A 103 3.53 -13.69 3.30
CA GLU A 103 2.17 -13.37 3.75
C GLU A 103 2.15 -12.61 5.06
N ASP A 104 3.01 -13.00 6.01
CA ASP A 104 3.16 -12.34 7.31
C ASP A 104 3.64 -10.90 7.14
N VAL A 105 4.68 -10.68 6.33
CA VAL A 105 5.20 -9.34 6.05
C VAL A 105 4.14 -8.48 5.36
N VAL A 106 3.48 -8.98 4.30
CA VAL A 106 2.39 -8.24 3.61
C VAL A 106 1.26 -7.89 4.58
N THR A 107 0.92 -8.80 5.49
CA THR A 107 -0.09 -8.55 6.52
C THR A 107 0.35 -7.45 7.49
N LYS A 108 1.59 -7.50 8.00
CA LYS A 108 2.16 -6.48 8.88
C LYS A 108 2.24 -5.11 8.22
N LEU A 109 2.55 -5.05 6.92
CA LEU A 109 2.51 -3.80 6.14
C LEU A 109 1.11 -3.17 6.15
N LEU A 110 0.06 -3.98 5.98
CA LEU A 110 -1.33 -3.51 6.03
C LEU A 110 -1.78 -3.16 7.46
N ASP A 111 -1.24 -3.84 8.48
CA ASP A 111 -1.43 -3.45 9.90
C ASP A 111 -0.84 -2.06 10.19
N VAL A 112 0.33 -1.72 9.62
CA VAL A 112 0.91 -0.37 9.73
C VAL A 112 -0.05 0.66 9.12
N ALA A 113 -0.61 0.40 7.95
CA ALA A 113 -1.59 1.31 7.34
C ALA A 113 -2.78 1.58 8.28
N ARG A 114 -3.33 0.54 8.90
CA ARG A 114 -4.40 0.67 9.89
C ARG A 114 -3.97 1.47 11.11
N LYS A 115 -2.81 1.14 11.68
CA LYS A 115 -2.27 1.77 12.90
C LYS A 115 -2.06 3.28 12.75
N TYR A 116 -1.52 3.71 11.61
CA TYR A 116 -1.25 5.12 11.35
C TYR A 116 -2.40 5.83 10.63
N GLY A 117 -3.48 5.12 10.32
CA GLY A 117 -4.61 5.68 9.56
C GLY A 117 -4.19 6.17 8.16
N LEU A 118 -3.29 5.44 7.50
CA LEU A 118 -2.80 5.74 6.16
C LEU A 118 -3.63 4.96 5.13
N PRO A 119 -4.48 5.61 4.31
CA PRO A 119 -5.13 4.94 3.20
C PRO A 119 -4.10 4.27 2.28
N VAL A 120 -4.42 3.06 1.84
CA VAL A 120 -3.59 2.30 0.90
C VAL A 120 -4.27 2.13 -0.44
N GLU A 121 -3.46 2.16 -1.48
CA GLU A 121 -3.80 1.64 -2.80
C GLU A 121 -2.83 0.53 -3.19
N TRP A 122 -3.28 -0.38 -4.04
CA TRP A 122 -2.39 -1.25 -4.78
C TRP A 122 -2.16 -0.75 -6.21
N SER A 123 -0.90 -0.56 -6.61
CA SER A 123 -0.55 -0.11 -7.96
C SER A 123 0.71 -0.78 -8.47
N ARG A 124 0.60 -1.51 -9.60
CA ARG A 124 1.73 -2.12 -10.32
C ARG A 124 2.69 -2.94 -9.44
N GLY A 125 2.13 -3.70 -8.51
CA GLY A 125 2.85 -4.56 -7.57
C GLY A 125 3.42 -3.82 -6.36
N ASN A 126 2.98 -2.58 -6.12
CA ASN A 126 3.32 -1.81 -4.92
C ASN A 126 2.10 -1.67 -4.02
N ILE A 127 2.34 -1.65 -2.71
CA ILE A 127 1.42 -1.06 -1.73
C ILE A 127 1.81 0.41 -1.63
N VAL A 128 0.86 1.31 -1.93
CA VAL A 128 1.05 2.75 -1.87
C VAL A 128 0.39 3.27 -0.61
N PHE A 129 1.20 3.66 0.37
CA PHE A 129 0.75 4.30 1.60
C PHE A 129 0.60 5.80 1.35
N THR A 130 -0.56 6.38 1.60
CA THR A 130 -0.78 7.80 1.37
C THR A 130 -1.38 8.51 2.58
N THR A 131 -1.20 9.83 2.62
CA THR A 131 -1.91 10.73 3.53
C THR A 131 -3.06 11.46 2.85
N CYS A 132 -3.33 11.15 1.58
CA CYS A 132 -4.46 11.73 0.84
C CYS A 132 -5.78 11.12 1.33
N PRO A 133 -6.86 11.92 1.45
CA PRO A 133 -8.19 11.39 1.73
C PRO A 133 -8.73 10.59 0.54
N GLU A 134 -9.80 9.84 0.77
CA GLU A 134 -10.41 8.95 -0.24
C GLU A 134 -10.99 9.72 -1.44
N ASP A 135 -11.49 10.94 -1.22
CA ASP A 135 -12.13 11.78 -2.23
C ASP A 135 -11.29 13.02 -2.60
N TYR A 136 -11.22 13.31 -3.90
CA TYR A 136 -10.50 14.47 -4.45
C TYR A 136 -11.05 15.82 -3.95
N SER A 137 -12.38 15.97 -3.99
CA SER A 137 -13.05 17.19 -3.56
C SER A 137 -12.84 17.43 -2.08
N GLU A 138 -12.67 16.35 -1.32
CA GLU A 138 -12.27 16.40 0.08
C GLU A 138 -10.81 16.84 0.24
N ALA A 139 -9.88 16.28 -0.53
CA ALA A 139 -8.47 16.68 -0.53
C ALA A 139 -8.32 18.18 -0.83
N TYR A 140 -8.98 18.66 -1.89
CA TYR A 140 -8.92 20.06 -2.30
C TYR A 140 -9.50 21.01 -1.25
N ARG A 141 -10.56 20.60 -0.54
CA ARG A 141 -11.23 21.41 0.49
C ARG A 141 -10.50 21.39 1.84
N ARG A 142 -9.92 20.26 2.24
CA ARG A 142 -9.36 20.06 3.60
C ARG A 142 -7.88 20.35 3.68
N LEU A 143 -7.11 20.02 2.62
CA LEU A 143 -5.66 20.12 2.63
C LEU A 143 -5.20 21.51 2.19
N ARG A 144 -4.28 22.07 2.98
CA ARG A 144 -3.65 23.38 2.78
C ARG A 144 -2.15 23.23 2.51
N PRO A 145 -1.49 24.23 1.90
CA PRO A 145 -0.04 24.27 1.81
C PRO A 145 0.61 24.01 3.17
N GLY A 146 1.54 23.04 3.23
CA GLY A 146 2.20 22.59 4.46
C GLY A 146 1.64 21.29 5.05
N ASP A 147 0.43 20.86 4.68
CA ASP A 147 -0.10 19.56 5.11
C ASP A 147 0.69 18.39 4.48
N TYR A 148 1.29 18.61 3.31
CA TYR A 148 2.25 17.68 2.73
C TYR A 148 3.47 17.43 3.62
N VAL A 149 4.03 18.46 4.27
CA VAL A 149 5.19 18.29 5.16
C VAL A 149 4.82 17.44 6.37
N LYS A 150 3.65 17.69 6.96
CA LYS A 150 3.11 16.83 8.02
C LYS A 150 2.84 15.41 7.53
N GLY A 151 2.39 15.28 6.28
CA GLY A 151 2.19 13.99 5.63
C GLY A 151 3.50 13.21 5.48
N LEU A 152 4.59 13.87 5.07
CA LEU A 152 5.93 13.29 5.02
C LEU A 152 6.40 12.85 6.41
N GLU A 153 6.19 13.65 7.45
CA GLU A 153 6.54 13.26 8.82
C GLU A 153 5.76 12.04 9.30
N LEU A 154 4.48 11.93 8.92
CA LEU A 154 3.66 10.75 9.24
C LEU A 154 4.15 9.52 8.49
N LEU A 155 4.40 9.65 7.17
CA LEU A 155 4.98 8.58 6.36
C LEU A 155 6.35 8.17 6.90
N ARG A 156 7.19 9.10 7.31
CA ARG A 156 8.51 8.79 7.90
C ARG A 156 8.37 7.92 9.14
N ARG A 157 7.41 8.23 10.02
CA ARG A 157 7.14 7.41 11.22
C ARG A 157 6.67 6.01 10.86
N ALA A 158 5.75 5.89 9.90
CA ALA A 158 5.31 4.59 9.39
C ALA A 158 6.46 3.81 8.73
N CYS A 159 7.30 4.48 7.94
CA CYS A 159 8.46 3.88 7.26
C CYS A 159 9.53 3.37 8.22
N LEU A 160 9.71 3.98 9.40
CA LEU A 160 10.59 3.40 10.43
C LEU A 160 10.12 2.02 10.90
N GLU A 161 8.80 1.81 10.96
CA GLU A 161 8.22 0.52 11.35
C GLU A 161 8.23 -0.46 10.18
N ILE A 162 7.90 0.00 8.98
CA ILE A 162 8.00 -0.79 7.75
C ILE A 162 9.43 -1.27 7.53
N GLY A 163 10.43 -0.40 7.70
CA GLY A 163 11.85 -0.73 7.56
C GLY A 163 12.24 -1.92 8.45
N ARG A 164 11.81 -1.91 9.72
CA ARG A 164 12.04 -3.04 10.62
C ARG A 164 11.33 -4.32 10.15
N ILE A 165 10.09 -4.19 9.69
CA ILE A 165 9.29 -5.33 9.19
C ILE A 165 9.94 -6.00 7.97
N VAL A 166 10.56 -5.23 7.07
CA VAL A 166 11.16 -5.77 5.83
C VAL A 166 12.61 -6.22 5.99
N GLU A 167 13.29 -5.83 7.07
CA GLU A 167 14.64 -6.27 7.43
C GLU A 167 14.66 -7.55 8.28
N GLU A 168 13.54 -7.89 8.93
CA GLU A 168 13.31 -9.14 9.66
C GLU A 168 13.08 -10.36 8.75
#